data_AF-A0A977KXR7-F1
#
_entry.id   AF-A0A977KXR7-F1
#
_cell.length_a   1.000
_cell.length_b   1.000
_cell.length_c   1.000
_cell.angle_alpha   90.00
_cell.angle_beta   90.00
_cell.angle_gamma   90.00
#
_symmetry.space_group_name_H-M   'P 1'
#
loop_
_entity.id
_entity.type
_entity.pdbx_description
1 polymer ?
#
loop_
_entity_poly.entity_id
_entity_poly.type
_entity_poly.pdbx_seq_one_letter_code
_entity_poly.pdbx_strand_id
1 'polypeptide(L)'
;MITAKVRRIHLKSHLFQIALDFPDAYRTSNQVDRPMNYFDRVLYSMQYFHGNLTSARLTVRSLALLWNFRPYCRKTRVRKQGQLSPFESLNGFRYHDHWLRNLLIASSLNGRRPLSSHRHKPLRN
;
A
#
# COMPACT_ATOMS: atom_id res chain seq x y z
N MET A 1 16.85 -3.74 -33.40
CA MET A 1 15.44 -3.88 -32.95
C MET A 1 15.17 -3.21 -31.59
N ILE A 2 16.05 -3.34 -30.59
CA ILE A 2 15.91 -2.72 -29.26
C ILE A 2 16.03 -1.18 -29.32
N THR A 3 16.98 -0.66 -30.09
CA THR A 3 17.21 0.79 -30.29
C THR A 3 15.98 1.53 -30.80
N ALA A 4 15.22 0.95 -31.73
CA ALA A 4 13.99 1.56 -32.24
C ALA A 4 12.87 1.64 -31.19
N LYS A 5 12.77 0.65 -30.28
CA LYS A 5 11.82 0.67 -29.16
C LYS A 5 12.21 1.74 -28.13
N VAL A 6 13.50 1.82 -27.78
CA VAL A 6 14.02 2.82 -26.84
C VAL A 6 13.80 4.24 -27.38
N ARG A 7 14.10 4.49 -28.67
CA ARG A 7 13.90 5.79 -29.31
C ARG A 7 12.43 6.24 -29.25
N ARG A 8 11.49 5.31 -29.45
CA ARG A 8 10.04 5.59 -29.36
C ARG A 8 9.60 6.03 -27.97
N ILE A 9 10.14 5.39 -26.92
CA ILE A 9 9.84 5.75 -25.52
C ILE A 9 10.48 7.10 -25.19
N HIS A 10 11.71 7.32 -25.64
CA HIS A 10 12.42 8.59 -25.45
C HIS A 10 11.66 9.78 -26.04
N LEU A 11 11.09 9.66 -27.25
CA LEU A 11 10.27 10.71 -27.86
C LEU A 11 9.04 11.08 -27.01
N LYS A 12 8.52 10.14 -26.22
CA LYS A 12 7.39 10.35 -25.30
C LYS A 12 7.82 10.74 -23.88
N SER A 13 9.13 10.90 -23.63
CA SER A 13 9.67 11.13 -22.28
C SER A 13 9.07 12.36 -21.59
N HIS A 14 8.83 13.43 -22.33
CA HIS A 14 8.20 14.65 -21.83
C HIS A 14 6.83 14.38 -21.17
N LEU A 15 6.02 13.46 -21.72
CA LEU A 15 4.71 13.08 -21.14
C LEU A 15 4.85 12.42 -19.77
N PHE A 16 5.96 11.73 -19.52
CA PHE A 16 6.23 11.06 -18.25
C PHE A 16 6.93 11.97 -17.23
N GLN A 17 7.46 13.11 -17.69
CA GLN A 17 8.20 14.06 -16.85
C GLN A 17 7.29 15.16 -16.26
N ILE A 18 6.07 15.36 -16.77
CA ILE A 18 5.11 16.35 -16.25
C ILE A 18 4.90 16.22 -14.74
N ALA A 19 4.89 14.98 -14.23
CA ALA A 19 4.75 14.74 -12.79
C ALA A 19 5.96 15.21 -11.96
N LEU A 20 7.14 15.37 -12.58
CA LEU A 20 8.39 15.83 -11.94
C LEU A 20 8.50 17.36 -11.89
N ASP A 21 7.66 18.08 -12.62
CA ASP A 21 7.61 19.54 -12.58
C ASP A 21 7.02 20.07 -11.26
N PHE A 22 6.36 19.21 -10.48
CA PHE A 22 5.91 19.53 -9.14
C PHE A 22 7.10 19.63 -8.16
N PRO A 23 7.21 20.72 -7.36
CA PRO A 23 8.37 20.95 -6.48
C PRO A 23 8.65 19.81 -5.50
N ASP A 24 7.60 19.15 -5.00
CA ASP A 24 7.68 18.06 -4.03
C ASP A 24 7.65 16.66 -4.67
N ALA A 25 7.70 16.58 -6.00
CA ALA A 25 7.68 15.30 -6.69
C ALA A 25 8.93 14.49 -6.38
N TYR A 26 8.73 13.29 -5.86
CA TYR A 26 9.82 12.35 -5.66
C TYR A 26 10.40 11.93 -7.02
N ARG A 27 11.65 12.31 -7.27
CA ARG A 27 12.38 11.95 -8.51
C ARG A 27 12.68 10.45 -8.66
N THR A 28 12.35 9.65 -7.65
CA THR A 28 12.54 8.19 -7.69
C THR A 28 11.27 7.47 -7.25
N SER A 29 10.71 6.65 -8.14
CA SER A 29 9.58 5.76 -7.90
C SER A 29 9.94 4.55 -7.02
N ASN A 30 11.17 4.46 -6.55
CA ASN A 30 11.72 3.31 -5.83
C ASN A 30 10.91 2.91 -4.58
N GLN A 31 10.20 3.85 -3.93
CA GLN A 31 9.31 3.54 -2.82
C GLN A 31 8.02 2.81 -3.26
N VAL A 32 7.59 3.01 -4.50
CA VAL A 32 6.44 2.35 -5.14
C VAL A 32 6.87 1.06 -5.84
N ASP A 33 7.98 1.11 -6.58
CA ASP A 33 8.47 -0.03 -7.37
C ASP A 33 8.85 -1.22 -6.51
N ARG A 34 9.42 -1.00 -5.32
CA ARG A 34 9.79 -2.10 -4.42
C ARG A 34 8.60 -2.91 -3.91
N PRO A 35 7.51 -2.30 -3.39
CA PRO A 35 6.27 -3.02 -3.11
C PRO A 35 5.71 -3.72 -4.36
N MET A 36 5.67 -3.05 -5.51
CA MET A 36 5.11 -3.63 -6.73
C MET A 36 5.89 -4.85 -7.21
N ASN A 37 7.22 -4.80 -7.21
CA ASN A 37 8.08 -5.94 -7.55
C ASN A 37 7.91 -7.11 -6.58
N TYR A 38 7.68 -6.82 -5.29
CA TYR A 38 7.38 -7.87 -4.31
C TYR A 38 6.03 -8.51 -4.60
N PHE A 39 4.98 -7.72 -4.85
CA PHE A 39 3.66 -8.23 -5.19
C PHE A 39 3.65 -9.04 -6.49
N ASP A 40 4.34 -8.58 -7.53
CA ASP A 40 4.45 -9.30 -8.80
C ASP A 40 5.07 -10.69 -8.60
N ARG A 41 6.14 -10.81 -7.81
CA ARG A 41 6.75 -12.11 -7.49
C ARG A 41 5.79 -13.06 -6.78
N VAL A 42 5.06 -12.56 -5.78
CA VAL A 42 4.09 -13.38 -5.04
C VAL A 42 2.93 -13.79 -5.95
N LEU A 43 2.42 -12.87 -6.75
CA LEU A 43 1.38 -13.15 -7.73
C LEU A 43 1.85 -14.18 -8.75
N TYR A 44 3.06 -14.04 -9.30
CA TYR A 44 3.64 -15.01 -10.22
C TYR A 44 3.67 -16.42 -9.63
N SER A 45 4.13 -16.58 -8.37
CA SER A 45 4.12 -17.87 -7.67
C SER A 45 2.72 -18.46 -7.47
N MET A 46 1.69 -17.62 -7.42
CA MET A 46 0.28 -18.02 -7.31
C MET A 46 -0.40 -18.18 -8.67
N GLN A 47 0.34 -18.19 -9.79
CA GLN A 47 -0.20 -18.17 -11.15
C GLN A 47 -1.10 -16.93 -11.40
N TYR A 48 -0.67 -15.80 -10.85
CA TYR A 48 -1.35 -14.51 -10.88
C TYR A 48 -2.76 -14.56 -10.29
N PHE A 49 -3.77 -14.33 -11.14
CA PHE A 49 -5.18 -14.30 -10.76
C PHE A 49 -5.92 -15.54 -11.24
N HIS A 50 -5.22 -16.67 -11.30
CA HIS A 50 -5.85 -17.95 -11.61
C HIS A 50 -6.95 -18.27 -10.58
N GLY A 51 -8.15 -18.58 -11.05
CA GLY A 51 -9.34 -18.78 -10.22
C GLY A 51 -10.38 -17.68 -10.42
N ASN A 52 -11.02 -17.23 -9.33
CA ASN A 52 -12.12 -16.28 -9.38
C ASN A 52 -11.72 -14.86 -8.92
N LEU A 53 -12.50 -13.87 -9.34
CA LEU A 53 -12.27 -12.45 -9.01
C LEU A 53 -12.28 -12.16 -7.51
N THR A 54 -13.08 -12.89 -6.72
CA THR A 54 -13.17 -12.73 -5.27
C THR A 54 -11.86 -13.13 -4.61
N SER A 55 -11.31 -14.29 -4.98
CA SER A 55 -10.00 -14.77 -4.53
C SER A 55 -8.90 -13.81 -4.92
N ALA A 56 -8.86 -13.33 -6.17
CA ALA A 56 -7.90 -12.33 -6.62
C ALA A 56 -7.94 -11.05 -5.75
N ARG A 57 -9.14 -10.53 -5.48
CA ARG A 57 -9.34 -9.35 -4.61
C ARG A 57 -8.86 -9.60 -3.19
N LEU A 58 -9.17 -10.76 -2.61
CA LEU A 58 -8.74 -11.11 -1.26
C LEU A 58 -7.21 -11.24 -1.17
N THR A 59 -6.58 -11.85 -2.17
CA THR A 59 -5.12 -11.97 -2.27
C THR A 59 -4.44 -10.61 -2.35
N VAL A 60 -4.89 -9.71 -3.24
CA VAL A 60 -4.27 -8.38 -3.35
C VAL A 60 -4.46 -7.57 -2.05
N ARG A 61 -5.64 -7.68 -1.41
CA ARG A 61 -5.90 -7.03 -0.12
C ARG A 61 -5.01 -7.58 0.99
N SER A 62 -4.83 -8.90 1.06
CA SER A 62 -3.97 -9.51 2.08
C SER A 62 -2.50 -9.10 1.88
N LEU A 63 -2.01 -9.03 0.64
CA LEU A 63 -0.67 -8.54 0.32
C LEU A 63 -0.46 -7.07 0.74
N ALA A 64 -1.45 -6.22 0.48
CA ALA A 64 -1.41 -4.81 0.89
C ALA A 64 -1.38 -4.67 2.43
N LEU A 65 -2.22 -5.44 3.13
CA LEU A 65 -2.20 -5.47 4.60
C LEU A 65 -0.85 -5.95 5.13
N LEU A 66 -0.33 -7.04 4.60
CA LEU A 66 0.95 -7.59 5.02
C LEU A 66 2.08 -6.57 4.82
N TRP A 67 2.08 -5.85 3.70
CA TRP A 67 3.07 -4.82 3.42
C TRP A 67 3.01 -3.65 4.42
N ASN A 68 1.81 -3.26 4.86
CA ASN A 68 1.63 -2.15 5.80
C ASN A 68 1.98 -2.54 7.24
N PHE A 69 1.71 -3.78 7.65
CA PHE A 69 1.92 -4.23 9.02
C PHE A 69 3.25 -4.94 9.26
N ARG A 70 3.93 -5.45 8.20
CA ARG A 70 5.24 -6.10 8.37
C ARG A 70 6.24 -5.16 9.04
N PRO A 71 7.12 -5.70 9.90
CA PRO A 71 8.13 -4.88 10.54
C PRO A 71 9.18 -4.43 9.52
N TYR A 72 9.68 -3.21 9.70
CA TYR A 72 10.84 -2.71 9.01
C TYR A 72 12.09 -3.53 9.36
N CYS A 73 13.03 -3.59 8.42
CA CYS A 73 14.34 -4.16 8.71
C CYS A 73 15.07 -3.32 9.77
N ARG A 74 16.01 -3.94 10.49
CA ARG A 74 16.75 -3.30 11.60
C ARG A 74 17.32 -1.92 11.21
N LYS A 75 17.93 -1.82 10.02
CA LYS A 75 18.48 -0.56 9.49
C LYS A 75 17.43 0.53 9.35
N THR A 76 16.25 0.19 8.83
CA THR A 76 15.16 1.16 8.66
C THR A 76 14.54 1.55 9.99
N ARG A 77 14.41 0.62 10.94
CA ARG A 77 13.92 0.92 12.30
C ARG A 77 14.79 1.94 13.02
N VAL A 78 16.13 1.80 12.92
CA VAL A 78 17.07 2.79 13.49
C VAL A 78 16.85 4.18 12.88
N ARG A 79 16.73 4.26 11.54
CA ARG A 79 16.49 5.53 10.84
C ARG A 79 15.11 6.14 11.15
N LYS A 80 14.12 5.30 11.43
CA LYS A 80 12.74 5.70 11.76
C LYS A 80 12.50 5.79 13.27
N GLN A 81 13.56 6.02 14.07
CA GLN A 81 13.47 6.28 15.51
C GLN A 81 12.70 5.18 16.28
N GLY A 82 12.84 3.92 15.85
CA GLY A 82 12.20 2.79 16.51
C GLY A 82 10.78 2.46 16.03
N GLN A 83 10.21 3.20 15.07
CA GLN A 83 8.95 2.81 14.42
C GLN A 83 9.07 1.39 13.84
N LEU A 84 8.05 0.58 14.09
CA LEU A 84 8.03 -0.83 13.76
C LEU A 84 7.61 -1.08 12.32
N SER A 85 6.58 -0.42 11.81
CA SER A 85 5.99 -0.72 10.50
C SER A 85 5.48 0.54 9.78
N PRO A 86 5.21 0.45 8.46
CA PRO A 86 4.56 1.54 7.72
C PRO A 86 3.24 2.02 8.32
N PHE A 87 2.45 1.11 8.88
CA PHE A 87 1.23 1.45 9.59
C PHE A 87 1.48 2.47 10.70
N GLU A 88 2.48 2.24 11.55
CA GLU A 88 2.82 3.18 12.63
C GLU A 88 3.37 4.49 12.07
N SER A 89 4.22 4.43 11.05
CA SER A 89 4.78 5.65 10.43
C SER A 89 3.72 6.56 9.82
N LEU A 90 2.67 6.00 9.23
CA LEU A 90 1.61 6.77 8.58
C LEU A 90 0.56 7.27 9.57
N ASN A 91 0.19 6.43 10.56
CA ASN A 91 -0.87 6.78 11.52
C ASN A 91 -0.36 7.53 12.75
N GLY A 92 0.93 7.43 13.08
CA GLY A 92 1.53 8.01 14.28
C GLY A 92 1.27 7.21 15.56
N PHE A 93 0.62 6.05 15.49
CA PHE A 93 0.35 5.19 16.65
C PHE A 93 0.47 3.69 16.30
N ARG A 94 0.59 2.86 17.33
CA ARG A 94 0.54 1.38 17.25
C ARG A 94 -0.39 0.85 18.34
N TYR A 95 -1.01 -0.31 18.12
CA TYR A 95 -1.85 -0.96 19.14
C TYR A 95 -1.02 -1.83 20.11
N HIS A 96 0.06 -2.42 19.62
CA HIS A 96 0.92 -3.34 20.35
C HIS A 96 2.34 -3.34 19.75
N ASP A 97 3.34 -3.73 20.53
CA ASP A 97 4.72 -3.88 20.05
C ASP A 97 4.95 -5.07 19.10
N HIS A 98 3.98 -5.99 19.00
CA HIS A 98 4.07 -7.13 18.11
C HIS A 98 3.31 -6.84 16.83
N TRP A 99 4.01 -6.85 15.70
CA TRP A 99 3.46 -6.46 14.40
C TRP A 99 2.21 -7.29 14.01
N LEU A 100 2.21 -8.59 14.28
CA LEU A 100 1.07 -9.46 13.98
C LEU A 100 -0.16 -9.10 14.82
N ARG A 101 0.04 -8.68 16.08
CA ARG A 101 -1.07 -8.24 16.93
C ARG A 101 -1.66 -6.93 16.43
N ASN A 102 -0.83 -6.00 15.93
CA ASN A 102 -1.32 -4.80 15.24
C ASN A 102 -2.21 -5.17 14.05
N LEU A 103 -1.78 -6.11 13.21
CA LEU A 103 -2.57 -6.57 12.08
C LEU A 103 -3.90 -7.17 12.52
N LEU A 104 -3.89 -8.08 13.51
CA LEU A 104 -5.09 -8.75 14.01
C LEU A 104 -6.05 -7.75 14.67
N ILE A 105 -5.56 -6.80 15.45
CA ILE A 105 -6.40 -5.77 16.08
C ILE A 105 -7.01 -4.86 15.02
N ALA A 106 -6.21 -4.42 14.04
CA ALA A 106 -6.69 -3.54 12.96
C ALA A 106 -7.67 -4.23 11.99
N SER A 107 -7.50 -5.54 11.76
CA SER A 107 -8.41 -6.33 10.92
C SER A 107 -9.61 -6.91 11.67
N SER A 108 -9.56 -6.92 13.00
CA SER A 108 -10.68 -7.35 13.82
C SER A 108 -11.88 -6.42 13.63
N LEU A 109 -13.08 -6.97 13.77
CA LEU A 109 -14.34 -6.22 13.76
C LEU A 109 -14.46 -5.21 14.91
N ASN A 110 -13.45 -5.10 15.78
CA ASN A 110 -13.46 -4.22 16.96
C ASN A 110 -13.45 -2.71 16.61
N GLY A 111 -13.30 -2.36 15.32
CA GLY A 111 -13.54 -1.01 14.79
C GLY A 111 -14.98 -0.76 14.29
N ARG A 112 -15.78 -1.82 14.07
CA ARG A 112 -17.22 -1.70 13.85
C ARG A 112 -17.91 -1.52 15.20
N ARG A 113 -17.84 -0.30 15.74
CA ARG A 113 -19.03 0.18 16.46
C ARG A 113 -20.13 0.22 15.39
N PRO A 114 -21.32 -0.39 15.59
CA PRO A 114 -22.44 -0.09 14.71
C PRO A 114 -22.52 1.43 14.66
N LEU A 115 -22.47 2.02 13.45
CA LEU A 115 -22.83 3.42 13.29
C LEU A 115 -24.18 3.53 13.98
N SER A 116 -24.24 4.26 15.10
CA SER A 116 -25.51 4.48 15.76
C SER A 116 -26.43 5.01 14.67
N SER A 117 -27.48 4.27 14.37
CA SER A 117 -28.47 4.65 13.37
C SER A 117 -29.08 5.95 13.88
N HIS A 118 -28.44 7.07 13.54
CA HIS A 118 -29.00 8.38 13.74
C HIS A 118 -30.16 8.41 12.78
N ARG A 119 -31.34 8.05 13.31
CA ARG A 119 -32.64 8.33 12.70
C ARG A 119 -32.59 9.79 12.28
N HIS A 120 -32.45 10.02 10.98
CA HIS A 120 -32.59 11.33 10.39
C HIS A 120 -34.01 11.77 10.72
N LYS A 121 -34.19 12.62 11.73
CA LYS A 121 -35.49 13.27 11.95
C LYS A 121 -35.68 14.22 10.77
N PRO A 122 -36.70 14.05 9.92
CA PRO A 122 -36.98 15.03 8.89
C PRO A 122 -37.36 16.34 9.59
N LEU A 123 -36.72 17.43 9.19
CA LEU A 123 -37.10 18.78 9.60
C LEU A 123 -38.54 18.98 9.11
N ARG A 124 -39.47 19.15 10.07
CA ARG A 124 -40.83 19.61 9.78
C ARG A 124 -40.73 21.10 9.46
N ASN A 125 -41.28 21.48 8.30
CA ASN A 125 -41.60 22.86 7.94
C ASN A 125 -42.70 23.40 8.85
#